data_AF-A0A8J3CI45-F1
#
_entry.id   AF-A0A8J3CI45-F1
#
_cell.length_a   1.000
_cell.length_b   1.000
_cell.length_c   1.000
_cell.angle_alpha   90.00
_cell.angle_beta   90.00
_cell.angle_gamma   90.00
#
_symmetry.space_group_name_H-M   'P 1'
#
loop_
_entity.id
_entity.type
_entity.pdbx_description
1 polymer ?
#
loop_
_entity_poly.entity_id
_entity_poly.type
_entity_poly.pdbx_seq_one_letter_code
_entity_poly.pdbx_strand_id
1 'polypeptide(L)'
;MTRSAESGRTGSKAGLAGRVTGAVLKALRAHVGLSQELFAERLQVAKTTVQAWESGRRPLINTPFTELQRVRRLLQTCGAVPNQLAVWDQALTADTILADIGSLSIESHPLALVVPDRTLTELLAWPLSGVPPQRLSEVRAELPIETGVRAALAADLRRVVDRSTDGLTAAMLRRQAKYLVANHEPSQDWLADVTARDVRRVRSLQDWTPDWAVFRSHAVSAAVAGDLDPLTRFVREGLATDRDIAANLNYWAYWVGEIGDRWTSDTDMLNTDQAWSGQALLDSLLKGLEHAPYRELCAHTLWALLRCRRSLIDNPSLKTRIRWAIDAVTSKHQLVSDQAKHRLEQVAYLAGS
;
A
#
# COMPACT_ATOMS: atom_id res chain seq x y z
N MET A 1 -11.35 16.09 -46.90
CA MET A 1 -10.78 15.15 -45.91
C MET A 1 -10.71 15.86 -44.57
N THR A 2 -11.79 15.74 -43.80
CA THR A 2 -12.03 16.45 -42.55
C THR A 2 -11.52 15.58 -41.41
N ARG A 3 -10.48 16.02 -40.68
CA ARG A 3 -10.03 15.35 -39.45
C ARG A 3 -11.06 15.64 -38.36
N SER A 4 -11.91 14.66 -38.07
CA SER A 4 -12.73 14.66 -36.86
C SER A 4 -11.83 14.56 -35.64
N ALA A 5 -11.87 15.61 -34.82
CA ALA A 5 -11.34 15.60 -33.47
C ALA A 5 -12.25 14.73 -32.60
N GLU A 6 -11.79 13.52 -32.27
CA GLU A 6 -12.37 12.75 -31.17
C GLU A 6 -11.99 13.42 -29.84
N SER A 7 -12.83 14.37 -29.43
CA SER A 7 -12.93 14.87 -28.07
C SER A 7 -13.50 13.75 -27.16
N GLY A 8 -12.70 12.72 -26.88
CA GLY A 8 -12.97 11.75 -25.85
C GLY A 8 -12.71 12.36 -24.47
N ARG A 9 -13.78 12.83 -23.80
CA ARG A 9 -13.75 13.28 -22.40
C ARG A 9 -13.21 12.14 -21.51
N THR A 10 -11.93 12.25 -21.14
CA THR A 10 -11.23 11.42 -20.16
C THR A 10 -11.60 11.90 -18.75
N GLY A 11 -12.74 11.44 -18.24
CA GLY A 11 -13.34 11.93 -16.99
C GLY A 11 -12.45 11.80 -15.73
N SER A 12 -11.40 10.96 -15.71
CA SER A 12 -10.50 10.84 -14.55
C SER A 12 -9.25 11.72 -14.62
N LYS A 13 -8.69 11.97 -15.82
CA LYS A 13 -7.41 12.70 -15.99
C LYS A 13 -7.42 14.10 -15.38
N ALA A 14 -8.54 14.81 -15.50
CA ALA A 14 -8.68 16.16 -14.93
C ALA A 14 -9.18 16.17 -13.47
N GLY A 15 -9.78 15.06 -13.01
CA GLY A 15 -10.55 15.02 -11.77
C GLY A 15 -9.71 14.82 -10.52
N LEU A 16 -8.60 14.08 -10.59
CA LEU A 16 -7.82 13.68 -9.40
C LEU A 16 -6.42 14.27 -9.32
N ALA A 17 -5.86 14.75 -10.43
CA ALA A 17 -4.50 15.29 -10.47
C ALA A 17 -4.34 16.42 -9.42
N GLY A 18 -3.37 16.27 -8.51
CA GLY A 18 -3.05 17.27 -7.50
C GLY A 18 -3.93 17.25 -6.26
N ARG A 19 -4.97 16.42 -6.20
CA ARG A 19 -5.92 16.42 -5.07
C ARG A 19 -5.36 15.71 -3.85
N VAL A 20 -4.60 14.63 -4.04
CA VAL A 20 -4.03 13.88 -2.91
C VAL A 20 -2.97 14.74 -2.22
N THR A 21 -2.03 15.30 -2.96
CA THR A 21 -1.02 16.22 -2.41
C THR A 21 -1.67 17.47 -1.82
N GLY A 22 -2.70 18.02 -2.46
CA GLY A 22 -3.45 19.16 -1.93
C GLY A 22 -4.10 18.88 -0.57
N ALA A 23 -4.75 17.71 -0.44
CA ALA A 23 -5.35 17.27 0.82
C ALA A 23 -4.30 17.04 1.91
N VAL A 24 -3.15 16.43 1.56
CA VAL A 24 -2.02 16.26 2.48
C VAL A 24 -1.44 17.61 2.90
N LEU A 25 -1.26 18.57 1.97
CA LEU A 25 -0.79 19.92 2.30
C LEU A 25 -1.68 20.57 3.35
N LYS A 26 -3.00 20.54 3.09
CA LYS A 26 -4.01 21.13 3.96
C LYS A 26 -3.96 20.51 5.36
N ALA A 27 -3.90 19.18 5.42
CA ALA A 27 -3.81 18.44 6.67
C ALA A 27 -2.55 18.82 7.46
N LEU A 28 -1.37 18.75 6.83
CA LEU A 28 -0.10 19.07 7.48
C LEU A 28 -0.02 20.53 7.92
N ARG A 29 -0.42 21.47 7.06
CA ARG A 29 -0.47 22.90 7.39
C ARG A 29 -1.36 23.16 8.61
N ALA A 30 -2.55 22.58 8.63
CA ALA A 30 -3.48 22.74 9.75
C ALA A 30 -2.92 22.11 11.04
N HIS A 31 -2.25 20.96 10.94
CA HIS A 31 -1.63 20.29 12.08
C HIS A 31 -0.52 21.12 12.72
N VAL A 32 0.29 21.82 11.92
CA VAL A 32 1.33 22.74 12.44
C VAL A 32 0.78 24.12 12.82
N GLY A 33 -0.54 24.28 12.89
CA GLY A 33 -1.20 25.50 13.38
C GLY A 33 -1.12 26.71 12.45
N LEU A 34 -0.78 26.53 11.18
CA LEU A 34 -0.69 27.65 10.22
C LEU A 34 -2.04 27.89 9.52
N SER A 35 -2.49 29.14 9.44
CA SER A 35 -3.60 29.51 8.56
C SER A 35 -3.16 29.57 7.09
N GLN A 36 -4.11 29.63 6.14
CA GLN A 36 -3.76 29.80 4.72
C GLN A 36 -3.07 31.16 4.48
N GLU A 37 -3.50 32.20 5.19
CA GLU A 37 -2.93 33.55 5.15
C GLU A 37 -1.47 33.55 5.58
N LEU A 38 -1.19 33.03 6.79
CA LEU A 38 0.16 33.02 7.34
C LEU A 38 1.08 32.11 6.54
N PHE A 39 0.57 30.99 6.03
CA PHE A 39 1.34 30.10 5.17
C PHE A 39 1.71 30.78 3.85
N ALA A 40 0.76 31.48 3.22
CA ALA A 40 0.98 32.23 1.99
C ALA A 40 1.98 33.37 2.19
N GLU A 41 1.87 34.12 3.30
CA GLU A 41 2.80 35.18 3.68
C GLU A 41 4.23 34.67 3.81
N ARG A 42 4.44 33.57 4.56
CA ARG A 42 5.77 32.97 4.74
C ARG A 42 6.37 32.42 3.45
N LEU A 43 5.53 31.95 2.52
CA LEU A 43 5.95 31.51 1.19
C LEU A 43 6.07 32.67 0.18
N GLN A 44 5.66 33.89 0.55
CA GLN A 44 5.61 35.04 -0.34
C GLN A 44 4.75 34.78 -1.60
N VAL A 45 3.61 34.11 -1.41
CA VAL A 45 2.62 33.86 -2.46
C VAL A 45 1.25 34.42 -2.05
N ALA A 46 0.33 34.55 -3.01
CA ALA A 46 -1.03 34.93 -2.67
C ALA A 46 -1.77 33.81 -1.92
N LYS A 47 -2.65 34.15 -0.96
CA LYS A 47 -3.54 33.19 -0.28
C LYS A 47 -4.30 32.30 -1.27
N THR A 48 -4.76 32.87 -2.38
CA THR A 48 -5.45 32.16 -3.46
C THR A 48 -4.61 31.07 -4.11
N THR A 49 -3.27 31.22 -4.10
CA THR A 49 -2.34 30.18 -4.57
C THR A 49 -2.34 28.98 -3.64
N VAL A 50 -2.26 29.20 -2.32
CA VAL A 50 -2.37 28.13 -1.32
C VAL A 50 -3.73 27.43 -1.42
N GLN A 51 -4.82 28.19 -1.57
CA GLN A 51 -6.15 27.61 -1.79
C GLN A 51 -6.23 26.77 -3.07
N ALA A 52 -5.59 27.20 -4.15
CA ALA A 52 -5.55 26.46 -5.39
C ALA A 52 -4.72 25.18 -5.28
N TRP A 53 -3.61 25.20 -4.54
CA TRP A 53 -2.82 24.01 -4.21
C TRP A 53 -3.61 23.01 -3.36
N GLU A 54 -4.22 23.46 -2.26
CA GLU A 54 -4.96 22.58 -1.33
C GLU A 54 -6.22 21.96 -1.94
N SER A 55 -6.83 22.63 -2.91
CA SER A 55 -7.99 22.10 -3.63
C SER A 55 -7.64 21.23 -4.83
N GLY A 56 -6.35 21.14 -5.19
CA GLY A 56 -5.89 20.48 -6.42
C GLY A 56 -6.19 21.26 -7.71
N ARG A 57 -6.86 22.44 -7.65
CA ARG A 57 -7.12 23.28 -8.84
C ARG A 57 -5.82 23.76 -9.50
N ARG A 58 -4.75 23.91 -8.72
CA ARG A 58 -3.38 24.09 -9.20
C ARG A 58 -2.55 22.93 -8.66
N PRO A 59 -2.41 21.82 -9.40
CA PRO A 59 -1.67 20.66 -8.92
C PRO A 59 -0.24 21.00 -8.51
N LEU A 60 0.18 20.57 -7.33
CA LEU A 60 1.54 20.78 -6.82
C LEU A 60 2.59 20.06 -7.67
N ILE A 61 2.23 18.93 -8.30
CA ILE A 61 3.09 18.22 -9.26
C ILE A 61 3.49 19.07 -10.48
N ASN A 62 2.76 20.16 -10.78
CA ASN A 62 3.08 21.10 -11.86
C ASN A 62 3.84 22.34 -11.37
N THR A 63 4.20 22.40 -10.09
CA THR A 63 4.92 23.53 -9.49
C THR A 63 6.43 23.29 -9.57
N PRO A 64 7.26 24.34 -9.76
CA PRO A 64 8.72 24.19 -9.78
C PRO A 64 9.24 23.48 -8.53
N PHE A 65 10.23 22.61 -8.70
CA PHE A 65 10.83 21.86 -7.60
C PHE A 65 11.33 22.77 -6.46
N THR A 66 11.87 23.94 -6.79
CA THR A 66 12.32 24.94 -5.81
C THR A 66 11.20 25.40 -4.87
N GLU A 67 10.00 25.62 -5.41
CA GLU A 67 8.82 25.99 -4.61
C GLU A 67 8.33 24.81 -3.76
N LEU A 68 8.34 23.58 -4.28
CA LEU A 68 8.03 22.38 -3.49
C LEU A 68 8.98 22.22 -2.29
N GLN A 69 10.27 22.49 -2.49
CA GLN A 69 11.26 22.48 -1.41
C GLN A 69 11.03 23.60 -0.39
N ARG A 70 10.56 24.79 -0.81
CA ARG A 70 10.18 25.86 0.11
C ARG A 70 8.99 25.45 0.98
N VAL A 71 7.95 24.87 0.38
CA VAL A 71 6.79 24.32 1.10
C VAL A 71 7.22 23.28 2.13
N ARG A 72 8.03 22.30 1.71
CA ARG A 72 8.54 21.23 2.59
C ARG A 72 9.34 21.79 3.77
N ARG A 73 10.31 22.67 3.50
CA ARG A 73 11.14 23.29 4.55
C ARG A 73 10.29 24.11 5.52
N LEU A 74 9.29 24.85 5.03
CA LEU A 74 8.41 25.63 5.90
C LEU A 74 7.58 24.72 6.82
N LEU A 75 7.03 23.62 6.31
CA LEU A 75 6.33 22.65 7.15
C LEU A 75 7.26 22.08 8.23
N GLN A 76 8.49 21.73 7.85
CA GLN A 76 9.50 21.21 8.78
C GLN A 76 9.87 22.22 9.86
N THR A 77 10.14 23.49 9.51
CA THR A 77 10.49 24.52 10.50
C THR A 77 9.33 24.91 11.41
N CYS A 78 8.10 24.59 11.03
CA CYS A 78 6.90 24.80 11.84
C CYS A 78 6.49 23.56 12.66
N GLY A 79 7.30 22.50 12.67
CA GLY A 79 7.11 21.34 13.55
C GLY A 79 6.52 20.09 12.90
N ALA A 80 6.39 20.04 11.57
CA ALA A 80 6.03 18.79 10.90
C ALA A 80 7.14 17.73 11.10
N VAL A 81 6.77 16.59 11.66
CA VAL A 81 7.73 15.52 11.98
C VAL A 81 8.14 14.74 10.72
N PRO A 82 9.31 14.07 10.69
CA PRO A 82 9.80 13.36 9.50
C PRO A 82 8.81 12.36 8.90
N ASN A 83 8.06 11.65 9.74
CA ASN A 83 7.05 10.68 9.28
C ASN A 83 5.88 11.33 8.52
N GLN A 84 5.49 12.55 8.88
CA GLN A 84 4.45 13.32 8.18
C GLN A 84 4.99 13.86 6.85
N LEU A 85 6.23 14.35 6.86
CA LEU A 85 6.91 14.82 5.66
C LEU A 85 7.19 13.70 4.64
N ALA A 86 7.35 12.46 5.09
CA ALA A 86 7.44 11.30 4.20
C ALA A 86 6.12 11.05 3.44
N VAL A 87 4.96 11.26 4.09
CA VAL A 87 3.64 11.15 3.42
C VAL A 87 3.50 12.19 2.32
N TRP A 88 4.01 13.41 2.53
CA TRP A 88 4.02 14.46 1.51
C TRP A 88 4.76 14.04 0.24
N ASP A 89 5.97 13.46 0.37
CA ASP A 89 6.76 13.05 -0.79
C ASP A 89 6.06 11.91 -1.57
N GLN A 90 5.38 11.01 -0.86
CA GLN A 90 4.58 9.96 -1.48
C GLN A 90 3.27 10.48 -2.09
N ALA A 91 2.66 11.52 -1.52
CA ALA A 91 1.46 12.14 -2.07
C ALA A 91 1.71 12.76 -3.44
N LEU A 92 2.87 13.40 -3.63
CA LEU A 92 3.34 13.88 -4.93
C LEU A 92 3.45 12.73 -5.94
N THR A 93 4.03 11.61 -5.51
CA THR A 93 4.14 10.40 -6.35
C THR A 93 2.75 9.84 -6.69
N ALA A 94 1.83 9.79 -5.72
CA ALA A 94 0.47 9.32 -5.92
C ALA A 94 -0.29 10.18 -6.94
N ASP A 95 -0.18 11.51 -6.88
CA ASP A 95 -0.83 12.40 -7.84
C ASP A 95 -0.26 12.22 -9.27
N THR A 96 1.04 11.97 -9.43
CA THR A 96 1.62 11.63 -10.74
C THR A 96 1.03 10.33 -11.29
N ILE A 97 0.91 9.29 -10.46
CA ILE A 97 0.30 8.00 -10.86
C ILE A 97 -1.18 8.20 -11.20
N LEU A 98 -1.92 8.94 -10.38
CA LEU A 98 -3.36 9.17 -10.57
C LEU A 98 -3.66 10.03 -11.80
N ALA A 99 -2.79 10.98 -12.15
CA ALA A 99 -2.94 11.78 -13.37
C ALA A 99 -2.90 10.92 -14.64
N ASP A 100 -2.10 9.86 -14.62
CA ASP A 100 -1.88 8.96 -15.77
C ASP A 100 -2.53 7.58 -15.62
N ILE A 101 -3.38 7.39 -14.61
CA ILE A 101 -3.98 6.08 -14.27
C ILE A 101 -4.90 5.53 -15.36
N GLY A 102 -5.46 6.41 -16.20
CA GLY A 102 -6.27 6.02 -17.35
C GLY A 102 -5.45 5.60 -18.57
N SER A 103 -4.12 5.57 -18.49
CA SER A 103 -3.27 5.04 -19.55
C SER A 103 -3.58 3.56 -19.79
N LEU A 104 -3.55 3.13 -21.06
CA LEU A 104 -3.85 1.75 -21.44
C LEU A 104 -2.62 1.00 -21.98
N SER A 105 -1.47 1.65 -22.07
CA SER A 105 -0.21 0.98 -22.37
C SER A 105 0.27 0.27 -21.11
N ILE A 106 0.39 -1.05 -21.16
CA ILE A 106 0.77 -1.89 -20.00
C ILE A 106 2.20 -1.57 -19.58
N GLU A 107 3.12 -1.45 -20.53
CA GLU A 107 4.56 -1.28 -20.31
C GLU A 107 4.91 0.10 -19.75
N SER A 108 4.13 1.12 -20.08
CA SER A 108 4.31 2.49 -19.60
C SER A 108 3.28 2.91 -18.57
N HIS A 109 2.41 1.99 -18.13
CA HIS A 109 1.42 2.30 -17.11
C HIS A 109 2.12 2.68 -15.81
N PRO A 110 1.74 3.76 -15.11
CA PRO A 110 2.46 4.20 -13.90
C PRO A 110 2.50 3.11 -12.80
N LEU A 111 1.42 2.37 -12.59
CA LEU A 111 1.41 1.19 -11.69
C LEU A 111 2.24 -0.01 -12.17
N ALA A 112 2.69 -0.03 -13.43
CA ALA A 112 3.59 -1.06 -13.94
C ALA A 112 5.07 -0.70 -13.78
N LEU A 113 5.37 0.53 -13.35
CA LEU A 113 6.73 1.06 -13.20
C LEU A 113 7.18 1.17 -11.74
N VAL A 114 6.27 0.92 -10.80
CA VAL A 114 6.54 0.98 -9.36
C VAL A 114 5.74 -0.10 -8.66
N VAL A 115 6.30 -0.69 -7.61
CA VAL A 115 5.54 -1.47 -6.63
C VAL A 115 5.25 -0.54 -5.45
N PRO A 116 3.99 -0.16 -5.17
CA PRO A 116 3.69 0.70 -4.04
C PRO A 116 3.95 0.01 -2.69
N ASP A 117 4.57 0.74 -1.75
CA ASP A 117 4.52 0.36 -0.33
C ASP A 117 3.12 0.61 0.25
N ARG A 118 2.93 0.37 1.55
CA ARG A 118 1.62 0.60 2.20
C ARG A 118 1.18 2.05 2.11
N THR A 119 2.07 3.01 2.36
CA THR A 119 1.69 4.43 2.44
C THR A 119 1.28 4.94 1.06
N LEU A 120 1.99 4.56 0.01
CA LEU A 120 1.66 4.93 -1.37
C LEU A 120 0.37 4.23 -1.80
N THR A 121 0.19 2.96 -1.43
CA THR A 121 -1.06 2.23 -1.70
C THR A 121 -2.26 2.90 -1.05
N GLU A 122 -2.15 3.29 0.23
CA GLU A 122 -3.22 3.99 0.94
C GLU A 122 -3.55 5.34 0.29
N LEU A 123 -2.54 6.10 -0.15
CA LEU A 123 -2.73 7.36 -0.87
C LEU A 123 -3.44 7.15 -2.22
N LEU A 124 -3.08 6.10 -2.97
CA LEU A 124 -3.73 5.74 -4.24
C LEU A 124 -5.14 5.20 -4.04
N ALA A 125 -5.40 4.53 -2.91
CA ALA A 125 -6.72 3.99 -2.57
C ALA A 125 -7.64 5.04 -1.96
N TRP A 126 -7.12 6.13 -1.38
CA TRP A 126 -7.91 7.17 -0.71
C TRP A 126 -9.04 7.75 -1.59
N PRO A 127 -8.84 8.01 -2.90
CA PRO A 127 -9.94 8.40 -3.79
C PRO A 127 -11.07 7.37 -3.93
N LEU A 128 -10.77 6.08 -3.73
CA LEU A 128 -11.69 4.95 -3.88
C LEU A 128 -12.35 4.53 -2.56
N SER A 129 -11.62 4.57 -1.45
CA SER A 129 -12.10 4.22 -0.11
C SER A 129 -12.74 5.41 0.61
N GLY A 130 -12.30 6.64 0.33
CA GLY A 130 -12.63 7.83 1.14
C GLY A 130 -11.92 7.86 2.50
N VAL A 131 -11.11 6.85 2.81
CA VAL A 131 -10.39 6.70 4.08
C VAL A 131 -8.98 7.26 3.93
N PRO A 132 -8.56 8.23 4.76
CA PRO A 132 -7.20 8.78 4.70
C PRO A 132 -6.14 7.73 5.08
N PRO A 133 -4.90 7.85 4.57
CA PRO A 133 -3.79 6.99 4.97
C PRO A 133 -3.56 6.95 6.48
N GLN A 134 -3.11 5.81 7.00
CA GLN A 134 -2.92 5.58 8.44
C GLN A 134 -1.95 6.59 9.05
N ARG A 135 -0.91 6.99 8.30
CA ARG A 135 0.07 8.00 8.74
C ARG A 135 -0.51 9.40 8.91
N LEU A 136 -1.74 9.64 8.44
CA LEU A 136 -2.49 10.88 8.65
C LEU A 136 -3.57 10.73 9.72
N SER A 137 -3.69 9.59 10.42
CA SER A 137 -4.77 9.35 11.40
C SER A 137 -4.80 10.36 12.56
N GLU A 138 -3.67 10.94 12.94
CA GLU A 138 -3.56 11.99 13.96
C GLU A 138 -3.99 13.38 13.46
N VAL A 139 -4.23 13.50 12.15
CA VAL A 139 -4.58 14.76 11.50
C VAL A 139 -5.91 14.60 10.78
N ARG A 140 -6.80 15.58 10.94
CA ARG A 140 -8.04 15.58 10.16
C ARG A 140 -7.72 15.83 8.69
N ALA A 141 -7.72 14.78 7.89
CA ALA A 141 -7.45 14.81 6.46
C ALA A 141 -8.72 14.48 5.67
N GLU A 142 -9.11 15.37 4.77
CA GLU A 142 -10.29 15.20 3.91
C GLU A 142 -9.87 15.39 2.45
N LEU A 143 -10.24 14.44 1.59
CA LEU A 143 -9.98 14.48 0.16
C LEU A 143 -11.26 14.92 -0.57
N PRO A 144 -11.35 16.17 -1.07
CA PRO A 144 -12.53 16.61 -1.80
C PRO A 144 -12.56 15.97 -3.19
N ILE A 145 -13.57 15.16 -3.46
CA ILE A 145 -13.75 14.45 -4.74
C ILE A 145 -15.10 14.83 -5.34
N GLU A 146 -15.10 15.18 -6.63
CA GLU A 146 -16.33 15.49 -7.35
C GLU A 146 -17.15 14.22 -7.63
N THR A 147 -18.47 14.39 -7.74
CA THR A 147 -19.40 13.31 -8.08
C THR A 147 -18.97 12.61 -9.37
N GLY A 148 -18.96 11.28 -9.37
CA GLY A 148 -18.60 10.47 -10.53
C GLY A 148 -17.10 10.20 -10.72
N VAL A 149 -16.20 11.00 -10.12
CA VAL A 149 -14.75 10.79 -10.23
C VAL A 149 -14.33 9.43 -9.66
N ARG A 150 -14.92 9.02 -8.53
CA ARG A 150 -14.67 7.71 -7.91
C ARG A 150 -15.04 6.55 -8.84
N ALA A 151 -16.23 6.61 -9.45
CA ALA A 151 -16.70 5.60 -10.38
C ALA A 151 -15.86 5.57 -11.67
N ALA A 152 -15.42 6.73 -12.16
CA ALA A 152 -14.54 6.83 -13.33
C ALA A 152 -13.16 6.21 -13.06
N LEU A 153 -12.54 6.50 -11.91
CA LEU A 153 -11.29 5.90 -11.50
C LEU A 153 -11.39 4.36 -11.40
N ALA A 154 -12.44 3.85 -10.75
CA ALA A 154 -12.68 2.42 -10.68
C ALA A 154 -12.86 1.82 -12.09
N ALA A 155 -13.58 2.50 -12.99
CA ALA A 155 -13.74 2.05 -14.37
C ALA A 155 -12.41 2.00 -15.15
N ASP A 156 -11.52 2.98 -14.97
CA ASP A 156 -10.18 2.98 -15.57
C ASP A 156 -9.34 1.79 -15.08
N LEU A 157 -9.28 1.58 -13.77
CA LEU A 157 -8.52 0.47 -13.19
C LEU A 157 -9.07 -0.90 -13.63
N ARG A 158 -10.39 -1.06 -13.73
CA ARG A 158 -11.00 -2.29 -14.28
C ARG A 158 -10.59 -2.54 -15.72
N ARG A 159 -10.61 -1.50 -16.58
CA ARG A 159 -10.15 -1.61 -17.97
C ARG A 159 -8.68 -2.02 -18.06
N VAL A 160 -7.84 -1.50 -17.17
CA VAL A 160 -6.42 -1.88 -17.10
C VAL A 160 -6.28 -3.36 -16.74
N VAL A 161 -7.02 -3.83 -15.74
CA VAL A 161 -7.04 -5.25 -15.35
C VAL A 161 -7.53 -6.15 -16.48
N ASP A 162 -8.63 -5.80 -17.14
CA ASP A 162 -9.21 -6.61 -18.21
C ASP A 162 -8.29 -6.72 -19.45
N ARG A 163 -7.38 -5.75 -19.63
CA ARG A 163 -6.37 -5.76 -20.71
C ARG A 163 -5.03 -6.36 -20.30
N SER A 164 -4.78 -6.49 -18.99
CA SER A 164 -3.51 -7.02 -18.47
C SER A 164 -3.48 -8.54 -18.61
N THR A 165 -2.85 -9.01 -19.69
CA THR A 165 -2.70 -10.44 -20.00
C THR A 165 -1.51 -11.07 -19.25
N ASP A 166 -0.62 -11.73 -19.99
CA ASP A 166 0.41 -12.60 -19.47
C ASP A 166 1.74 -11.86 -19.37
N GLY A 167 2.61 -12.36 -18.49
CA GLY A 167 3.92 -11.78 -18.24
C GLY A 167 4.02 -11.02 -16.92
N LEU A 168 5.26 -10.74 -16.52
CA LEU A 168 5.60 -10.18 -15.23
C LEU A 168 4.94 -8.81 -14.98
N THR A 169 5.11 -7.89 -15.93
CA THR A 169 4.57 -6.53 -15.87
C THR A 169 3.04 -6.53 -15.81
N ALA A 170 2.39 -7.35 -16.64
CA ALA A 170 0.93 -7.46 -16.66
C ALA A 170 0.37 -8.09 -15.38
N ALA A 171 1.03 -9.10 -14.81
CA ALA A 171 0.64 -9.71 -13.54
C ALA A 171 0.75 -8.71 -12.38
N MET A 172 1.85 -7.96 -12.31
CA MET A 172 2.06 -6.92 -11.30
C MET A 172 1.01 -5.80 -11.43
N LEU A 173 0.79 -5.32 -12.65
CA LEU A 173 -0.22 -4.29 -12.92
C LEU A 173 -1.62 -4.75 -12.51
N ARG A 174 -2.00 -5.97 -12.90
CA ARG A 174 -3.27 -6.61 -12.53
C ARG A 174 -3.41 -6.69 -11.01
N ARG A 175 -2.38 -7.16 -10.30
CA ARG A 175 -2.34 -7.27 -8.83
C ARG A 175 -2.61 -5.93 -8.16
N GLN A 176 -1.88 -4.89 -8.57
CA GLN A 176 -1.99 -3.56 -7.98
C GLN A 176 -3.35 -2.91 -8.26
N ALA A 177 -3.80 -2.94 -9.52
CA ALA A 177 -5.07 -2.34 -9.91
C ALA A 177 -6.26 -3.04 -9.24
N LYS A 178 -6.25 -4.37 -9.12
CA LYS A 178 -7.26 -5.11 -8.36
C LYS A 178 -7.30 -4.71 -6.88
N TYR A 179 -6.13 -4.59 -6.25
CA TYR A 179 -6.05 -4.16 -4.85
C TYR A 179 -6.70 -2.78 -4.64
N LEU A 180 -6.45 -1.83 -5.55
CA LEU A 180 -7.07 -0.51 -5.50
C LEU A 180 -8.60 -0.61 -5.69
N VAL A 181 -9.06 -1.34 -6.72
CA VAL A 181 -10.49 -1.51 -7.00
C VAL A 181 -11.26 -2.20 -5.87
N ALA A 182 -10.60 -3.05 -5.07
CA ALA A 182 -11.22 -3.66 -3.89
C ALA A 182 -11.78 -2.64 -2.88
N ASN A 183 -11.26 -1.40 -2.90
CA ASN A 183 -11.75 -0.30 -2.07
C ASN A 183 -12.99 0.41 -2.64
N HIS A 184 -13.53 -0.05 -3.77
CA HIS A 184 -14.72 0.49 -4.41
C HIS A 184 -15.87 -0.53 -4.30
N GLU A 185 -16.82 -0.26 -3.42
CA GLU A 185 -17.95 -1.15 -3.10
C GLU A 185 -18.76 -1.58 -4.35
N PRO A 186 -19.09 -0.70 -5.31
CA PRO A 186 -19.81 -1.12 -6.52
C PRO A 186 -19.04 -2.03 -7.49
N SER A 187 -17.79 -2.41 -7.17
CA SER A 187 -16.96 -3.29 -7.98
C SER A 187 -16.73 -4.68 -7.39
N GLN A 188 -17.40 -5.03 -6.29
CA GLN A 188 -17.19 -6.34 -5.63
C GLN A 188 -17.54 -7.52 -6.55
N ASP A 189 -18.67 -7.49 -7.28
CA ASP A 189 -19.05 -8.59 -8.19
C ASP A 189 -18.01 -8.81 -9.30
N TRP A 190 -17.57 -7.72 -9.94
CA TRP A 190 -16.51 -7.78 -10.96
C TRP A 190 -15.19 -8.30 -10.37
N LEU A 191 -14.87 -7.90 -9.14
CA LEU A 191 -13.64 -8.33 -8.46
C LEU A 191 -13.70 -9.83 -8.14
N ALA A 192 -14.86 -10.35 -7.73
CA ALA A 192 -15.06 -11.78 -7.49
C ALA A 192 -14.84 -12.58 -8.78
N ASP A 193 -15.40 -12.14 -9.91
CA ASP A 193 -15.25 -12.81 -11.21
C ASP A 193 -13.80 -12.84 -11.69
N VAL A 194 -13.10 -11.70 -11.66
CA VAL A 194 -11.68 -11.61 -12.05
C VAL A 194 -10.83 -12.48 -11.13
N THR A 195 -11.12 -12.46 -9.84
CA THR A 195 -10.38 -13.23 -8.85
C THR A 195 -10.55 -14.73 -9.03
N ALA A 196 -11.78 -15.19 -9.28
CA ALA A 196 -12.03 -16.58 -9.60
C ALA A 196 -11.26 -17.03 -10.86
N ARG A 197 -11.11 -16.15 -11.86
CA ARG A 197 -10.25 -16.41 -13.04
C ARG A 197 -8.78 -16.54 -12.68
N ASP A 198 -8.23 -15.61 -11.89
CA ASP A 198 -6.82 -15.67 -11.46
C ASP A 198 -6.53 -16.93 -10.63
N VAL A 199 -7.42 -17.29 -9.70
CA VAL A 199 -7.27 -18.50 -8.87
C VAL A 199 -7.25 -19.77 -9.73
N ARG A 200 -8.09 -19.86 -10.77
CA ARG A 200 -8.08 -20.98 -11.72
C ARG A 200 -6.82 -21.05 -12.58
N ARG A 201 -6.17 -19.92 -12.83
CA ARG A 201 -4.91 -19.84 -13.59
C ARG A 201 -3.73 -20.41 -12.79
N VAL A 202 -3.74 -20.23 -11.47
CA VAL A 202 -2.68 -20.67 -10.57
C VAL A 202 -2.72 -22.19 -10.38
N ARG A 203 -1.90 -22.90 -11.17
CA ARG A 203 -1.76 -24.36 -11.11
C ARG A 203 -0.95 -24.84 -9.92
N SER A 204 0.11 -24.11 -9.59
CA SER A 204 1.00 -24.41 -8.47
C SER A 204 1.43 -23.11 -7.80
N LEU A 205 1.60 -23.17 -6.49
CA LEU A 205 2.24 -22.13 -5.68
C LEU A 205 3.63 -22.56 -5.19
N GLN A 206 4.08 -23.75 -5.61
CA GLN A 206 5.45 -24.19 -5.39
C GLN A 206 6.36 -23.37 -6.28
N ASP A 207 7.33 -22.70 -5.66
CA ASP A 207 8.21 -21.70 -6.25
C ASP A 207 7.55 -20.36 -6.59
N TRP A 208 8.32 -19.30 -6.37
CA TRP A 208 7.93 -17.95 -6.71
C TRP A 208 7.71 -17.77 -8.23
N THR A 209 6.56 -17.19 -8.59
CA THR A 209 6.19 -16.77 -9.94
C THR A 209 5.42 -15.44 -9.88
N PRO A 210 5.19 -14.75 -11.01
CA PRO A 210 4.32 -13.57 -11.02
C PRO A 210 2.91 -13.89 -10.49
N ASP A 211 2.38 -15.06 -10.82
CA ASP A 211 1.07 -15.53 -10.37
C ASP A 211 1.07 -15.89 -8.86
N TRP A 212 2.23 -16.27 -8.28
CA TRP A 212 2.40 -16.42 -6.83
C TRP A 212 2.16 -15.09 -6.10
N ALA A 213 2.71 -13.98 -6.61
CA ALA A 213 2.53 -12.65 -6.00
C ALA A 213 1.07 -12.16 -6.11
N VAL A 214 0.44 -12.42 -7.26
CA VAL A 214 -1.01 -12.17 -7.47
C VAL A 214 -1.84 -12.96 -6.47
N PHE A 215 -1.59 -14.27 -6.35
CA PHE A 215 -2.33 -15.15 -5.43
C PHE A 215 -2.15 -14.74 -3.98
N ARG A 216 -0.92 -14.41 -3.56
CA ARG A 216 -0.62 -13.91 -2.22
C ARG A 216 -1.45 -12.67 -1.88
N SER A 217 -1.49 -11.69 -2.79
CA SER A 217 -2.24 -10.45 -2.55
C SER A 217 -3.74 -10.73 -2.49
N HIS A 218 -4.24 -11.60 -3.37
CA HIS A 218 -5.61 -12.07 -3.31
C HIS A 218 -5.92 -12.75 -1.97
N ALA A 219 -5.07 -13.65 -1.49
CA ALA A 219 -5.29 -14.38 -0.25
C ALA A 219 -5.42 -13.45 0.97
N VAL A 220 -4.66 -12.36 1.00
CA VAL A 220 -4.80 -11.31 2.03
C VAL A 220 -6.13 -10.57 1.88
N SER A 221 -6.52 -10.18 0.67
CA SER A 221 -7.82 -9.52 0.41
C SER A 221 -9.02 -10.42 0.73
N ALA A 222 -8.97 -11.70 0.39
CA ALA A 222 -10.01 -12.69 0.68
C ALA A 222 -10.20 -12.85 2.19
N ALA A 223 -9.11 -12.93 2.94
CA ALA A 223 -9.17 -13.00 4.41
C ALA A 223 -9.83 -11.76 5.02
N VAL A 224 -9.61 -10.57 4.45
CA VAL A 224 -10.31 -9.34 4.88
C VAL A 224 -11.81 -9.41 4.60
N ALA A 225 -12.22 -10.07 3.52
CA ALA A 225 -13.62 -10.34 3.19
C ALA A 225 -14.23 -11.53 3.97
N GLY A 226 -13.45 -12.21 4.82
CA GLY A 226 -13.89 -13.33 5.64
C GLY A 226 -13.64 -14.72 5.04
N ASP A 227 -13.06 -14.82 3.84
CA ASP A 227 -12.69 -16.09 3.21
C ASP A 227 -11.22 -16.43 3.51
N LEU A 228 -11.01 -17.45 4.36
CA LEU A 228 -9.69 -17.89 4.80
C LEU A 228 -9.10 -19.02 3.93
N ASP A 229 -9.86 -19.60 3.01
CA ASP A 229 -9.41 -20.75 2.22
C ASP A 229 -8.21 -20.40 1.31
N PRO A 230 -8.22 -19.27 0.58
CA PRO A 230 -7.05 -18.85 -0.20
C PRO A 230 -5.81 -18.60 0.65
N LEU A 231 -5.99 -18.06 1.85
CA LEU A 231 -4.89 -17.81 2.79
C LEU A 231 -4.28 -19.12 3.29
N THR A 232 -5.13 -20.07 3.67
CA THR A 232 -4.71 -21.40 4.10
C THR A 232 -3.94 -22.13 2.99
N ARG A 233 -4.44 -22.08 1.76
CA ARG A 233 -3.73 -22.65 0.59
C ARG A 233 -2.38 -21.97 0.37
N PHE A 234 -2.32 -20.63 0.42
CA PHE A 234 -1.08 -19.89 0.24
C PHE A 234 -0.04 -20.23 1.30
N VAL A 235 -0.43 -20.31 2.58
CA VAL A 235 0.47 -20.67 3.67
C VAL A 235 1.01 -22.09 3.52
N ARG A 236 0.18 -23.04 3.06
CA ARG A 236 0.57 -24.43 2.87
C ARG A 236 1.50 -24.63 1.67
N GLU A 237 1.17 -24.04 0.52
CA GLU A 237 1.83 -24.31 -0.75
C GLU A 237 2.84 -23.22 -1.13
N GLY A 238 2.48 -21.96 -0.90
CA GLY A 238 3.24 -20.79 -1.31
C GLY A 238 4.36 -20.38 -0.36
N LEU A 239 4.45 -20.98 0.83
CA LEU A 239 5.55 -20.76 1.78
C LEU A 239 6.31 -22.06 2.06
N ALA A 240 6.42 -22.92 1.04
CA ALA A 240 6.99 -24.27 1.17
C ALA A 240 8.52 -24.29 1.18
N THR A 241 9.18 -23.34 0.49
CA THR A 241 10.64 -23.30 0.37
C THR A 241 11.24 -22.10 1.12
N ASP A 242 12.52 -22.18 1.49
CA ASP A 242 13.23 -21.05 2.10
C ASP A 242 13.26 -19.82 1.16
N ARG A 243 13.28 -20.06 -0.16
CA ARG A 243 13.21 -19.00 -1.17
C ARG A 243 11.86 -18.28 -1.14
N ASP A 244 10.75 -19.00 -1.06
CA ASP A 244 9.41 -18.40 -1.01
C ASP A 244 9.16 -17.68 0.31
N ILE A 245 9.69 -18.23 1.41
CA ILE A 245 9.68 -17.59 2.73
C ILE A 245 10.45 -16.27 2.69
N ALA A 246 11.66 -16.25 2.11
CA ALA A 246 12.46 -15.04 1.94
C ALA A 246 11.73 -14.00 1.08
N ALA A 247 11.11 -14.42 -0.03
CA ALA A 247 10.32 -13.54 -0.89
C ALA A 247 9.14 -12.89 -0.13
N ASN A 248 8.41 -13.67 0.66
CA ASN A 248 7.32 -13.16 1.50
C ASN A 248 7.83 -12.17 2.57
N LEU A 249 8.96 -12.47 3.22
CA LEU A 249 9.57 -11.58 4.21
C LEU A 249 10.01 -10.25 3.59
N ASN A 250 10.71 -10.30 2.47
CA ASN A 250 11.15 -9.10 1.74
C ASN A 250 9.96 -8.26 1.30
N TYR A 251 8.91 -8.87 0.75
CA TYR A 251 7.69 -8.12 0.39
C TYR A 251 7.07 -7.45 1.62
N TRP A 252 6.92 -8.16 2.73
CA TRP A 252 6.33 -7.59 3.93
C TRP A 252 7.18 -6.46 4.52
N ALA A 253 8.51 -6.60 4.53
CA ALA A 253 9.45 -5.56 4.95
C ALA A 253 9.34 -4.32 4.03
N TYR A 254 9.23 -4.52 2.72
CA TYR A 254 9.00 -3.45 1.76
C TYR A 254 7.65 -2.77 1.99
N TRP A 255 6.59 -3.58 2.14
CA TRP A 255 5.23 -3.11 2.36
C TRP A 255 5.10 -2.21 3.58
N VAL A 256 5.77 -2.55 4.69
CA VAL A 256 5.74 -1.71 5.91
C VAL A 256 6.66 -0.48 5.84
N GLY A 257 7.41 -0.33 4.75
CA GLY A 257 8.35 0.76 4.53
C GLY A 257 9.69 0.59 5.25
N GLU A 258 10.08 -0.65 5.59
CA GLU A 258 11.38 -0.92 6.21
C GLU A 258 12.52 -0.92 5.18
N ILE A 259 12.24 -1.39 3.97
CA ILE A 259 13.16 -1.26 2.83
C ILE A 259 12.92 0.10 2.20
N GLY A 260 13.95 0.95 2.20
CA GLY A 260 13.87 2.32 1.66
C GLY A 260 14.00 2.41 0.14
N ASP A 261 14.58 1.39 -0.50
CA ASP A 261 14.74 1.33 -1.96
C ASP A 261 13.38 1.15 -2.63
N ARG A 262 13.12 1.94 -3.68
CA ARG A 262 11.89 1.82 -4.47
C ARG A 262 11.95 0.58 -5.36
N TRP A 263 10.95 -0.27 -5.24
CA TRP A 263 10.81 -1.43 -6.11
C TRP A 263 10.08 -1.06 -7.39
N THR A 264 10.55 -1.62 -8.50
CA THR A 264 9.96 -1.43 -9.84
C THR A 264 9.38 -2.72 -10.40
N SER A 265 9.63 -3.85 -9.75
CA SER A 265 9.16 -5.16 -10.18
C SER A 265 8.85 -6.06 -8.98
N ASP A 266 7.87 -6.95 -9.11
CA ASP A 266 7.62 -7.99 -8.11
C ASP A 266 8.81 -8.95 -7.95
N THR A 267 9.72 -9.04 -8.93
CA THR A 267 10.96 -9.82 -8.80
C THR A 267 11.90 -9.30 -7.73
N ASP A 268 11.78 -8.02 -7.33
CA ASP A 268 12.58 -7.42 -6.27
C ASP A 268 12.39 -8.16 -4.92
N MET A 269 11.27 -8.86 -4.74
CA MET A 269 11.02 -9.78 -3.61
C MET A 269 12.11 -10.84 -3.44
N LEU A 270 12.70 -11.30 -4.55
CA LEU A 270 13.69 -12.37 -4.56
C LEU A 270 15.09 -11.90 -4.17
N ASN A 271 15.30 -10.60 -3.99
CA ASN A 271 16.61 -10.05 -3.65
C ASN A 271 16.98 -10.35 -2.20
N THR A 272 17.98 -11.22 -2.00
CA THR A 272 18.48 -11.61 -0.67
C THR A 272 19.50 -10.64 -0.09
N ASP A 273 20.01 -9.70 -0.90
CA ASP A 273 21.10 -8.81 -0.51
C ASP A 273 20.60 -7.56 0.25
N GLN A 274 19.28 -7.41 0.40
CA GLN A 274 18.69 -6.29 1.11
C GLN A 274 18.92 -6.40 2.63
N ALA A 275 19.71 -5.47 3.16
CA ALA A 275 19.93 -5.31 4.58
C ALA A 275 18.81 -4.46 5.21
N TRP A 276 17.88 -5.13 5.91
CA TRP A 276 16.85 -4.50 6.73
C TRP A 276 16.80 -5.15 8.12
N SER A 277 16.43 -4.38 9.15
CA SER A 277 16.62 -4.74 10.56
C SER A 277 15.69 -5.85 11.07
N GLY A 278 14.50 -5.93 10.51
CA GLY A 278 13.36 -6.72 10.99
C GLY A 278 12.45 -6.04 12.00
N GLN A 279 12.80 -4.85 12.49
CA GLN A 279 12.10 -4.23 13.61
C GLN A 279 10.73 -3.66 13.22
N ALA A 280 10.66 -2.92 12.11
CA ALA A 280 9.38 -2.35 11.64
C ALA A 280 8.42 -3.46 11.18
N LEU A 281 8.95 -4.51 10.54
CA LEU A 281 8.17 -5.69 10.22
C LEU A 281 7.65 -6.40 11.47
N LEU A 282 8.50 -6.64 12.48
CA LEU A 282 8.09 -7.24 13.75
C LEU A 282 6.91 -6.47 14.36
N ASP A 283 7.02 -5.15 14.46
CA ASP A 283 5.96 -4.31 15.00
C ASP A 283 4.65 -4.43 14.20
N SER A 284 4.71 -4.47 12.87
CA SER A 284 3.53 -4.66 12.02
C SER A 284 2.93 -6.05 12.19
N LEU A 285 3.73 -7.09 12.38
CA LEU A 285 3.25 -8.47 12.55
C LEU A 285 2.57 -8.67 13.90
N LEU A 286 3.12 -8.09 14.98
CA LEU A 286 2.50 -8.16 16.30
C LEU A 286 1.12 -7.48 16.32
N LYS A 287 1.00 -6.30 15.69
CA LYS A 287 -0.30 -5.63 15.50
C LYS A 287 -1.25 -6.47 14.64
N GLY A 288 -0.72 -7.08 13.58
CA GLY A 288 -1.49 -7.92 12.67
C GLY A 288 -2.01 -9.20 13.34
N LEU A 289 -1.23 -9.81 14.22
CA LEU A 289 -1.66 -10.98 15.00
C LEU A 289 -2.92 -10.69 15.82
N GLU A 290 -2.98 -9.53 16.47
CA GLU A 290 -4.10 -9.17 17.34
C GLU A 290 -5.35 -8.76 16.55
N HIS A 291 -5.17 -7.99 15.47
CA HIS A 291 -6.28 -7.27 14.83
C HIS A 291 -6.56 -7.68 13.38
N ALA A 292 -5.61 -8.28 12.66
CA ALA A 292 -5.78 -8.52 11.24
C ALA A 292 -6.68 -9.73 10.95
N PRO A 293 -7.50 -9.67 9.88
CA PRO A 293 -8.23 -10.83 9.37
C PRO A 293 -7.30 -11.95 8.86
N TYR A 294 -6.10 -11.59 8.42
CA TYR A 294 -5.06 -12.52 7.91
C TYR A 294 -4.02 -12.91 8.98
N ARG A 295 -4.42 -12.96 10.26
CA ARG A 295 -3.53 -13.24 11.41
C ARG A 295 -2.74 -14.54 11.29
N GLU A 296 -3.24 -15.56 10.58
CA GLU A 296 -2.49 -16.80 10.36
C GLU A 296 -1.24 -16.56 9.51
N LEU A 297 -1.33 -15.74 8.47
CA LEU A 297 -0.16 -15.32 7.70
C LEU A 297 0.78 -14.49 8.57
N CYS A 298 0.27 -13.66 9.49
CA CYS A 298 1.11 -12.96 10.46
C CYS A 298 1.87 -13.93 11.38
N ALA A 299 1.22 -14.98 11.88
CA ALA A 299 1.85 -16.02 12.71
C ALA A 299 2.99 -16.73 11.96
N HIS A 300 2.71 -17.17 10.73
CA HIS A 300 3.71 -17.80 9.87
C HIS A 300 4.87 -16.87 9.53
N THR A 301 4.57 -15.62 9.18
CA THR A 301 5.60 -14.62 8.83
C THR A 301 6.43 -14.22 10.05
N LEU A 302 5.85 -14.14 11.25
CA LEU A 302 6.57 -13.87 12.50
C LEU A 302 7.55 -15.01 12.81
N TRP A 303 7.10 -16.25 12.72
CA TRP A 303 7.98 -17.41 12.86
C TRP A 303 9.17 -17.37 11.90
N ALA A 304 8.91 -17.09 10.61
CA ALA A 304 9.96 -16.98 9.61
C ALA A 304 10.93 -15.84 9.92
N LEU A 305 10.41 -14.67 10.29
CA LEU A 305 11.21 -13.49 10.63
C LEU A 305 12.21 -13.79 11.74
N LEU A 306 11.76 -14.40 12.85
CA LEU A 306 12.64 -14.66 13.99
C LEU A 306 13.69 -15.75 13.71
N ARG A 307 13.40 -16.68 12.79
CA ARG A 307 14.41 -17.65 12.32
C ARG A 307 15.50 -16.98 11.48
N CYS A 308 15.12 -16.04 10.62
CA CYS A 308 16.04 -15.32 9.73
C CYS A 308 16.78 -14.16 10.42
N ARG A 309 16.17 -13.53 11.43
CA ARG A 309 16.67 -12.35 12.14
C ARG A 309 16.70 -12.60 13.65
N ARG A 310 17.57 -13.53 14.07
CA ARG A 310 17.68 -13.93 15.49
C ARG A 310 18.07 -12.78 16.42
N SER A 311 18.76 -11.75 15.94
CA SER A 311 19.10 -10.58 16.76
C SER A 311 17.88 -9.84 17.33
N LEU A 312 16.69 -10.00 16.74
CA LEU A 312 15.45 -9.40 17.25
C LEU A 312 15.05 -9.95 18.63
N ILE A 313 15.37 -11.21 18.92
CA ILE A 313 15.08 -11.85 20.21
C ILE A 313 16.21 -11.66 21.24
N ASP A 314 17.32 -11.01 20.87
CA ASP A 314 18.34 -10.62 21.85
C ASP A 314 17.86 -9.45 22.72
N ASN A 315 16.85 -8.70 22.28
CA ASN A 315 16.26 -7.60 23.02
C ASN A 315 15.15 -8.08 23.98
N PRO A 316 15.33 -7.97 25.32
CA PRO A 316 14.35 -8.45 26.29
C PRO A 316 12.98 -7.77 26.17
N SER A 317 12.94 -6.49 25.78
CA SER A 317 11.67 -5.77 25.60
C SER A 317 10.86 -6.31 24.43
N LEU A 318 11.53 -6.69 23.33
CA LEU A 318 10.88 -7.31 22.18
C LEU A 318 10.40 -8.72 22.52
N LYS A 319 11.18 -9.51 23.26
CA LYS A 319 10.76 -10.82 23.78
C LYS A 319 9.46 -10.72 24.57
N THR A 320 9.36 -9.78 25.51
CA THR A 320 8.14 -9.58 26.31
C THR A 320 6.95 -9.19 25.42
N ARG A 321 7.14 -8.29 24.45
CA ARG A 321 6.07 -7.89 23.52
C ARG A 321 5.59 -9.05 22.64
N ILE A 322 6.51 -9.90 22.17
CA ILE A 322 6.18 -11.10 21.39
C ILE A 322 5.32 -12.05 22.23
N ARG A 323 5.73 -12.36 23.46
CA ARG A 323 4.98 -13.25 24.36
C ARG A 323 3.57 -12.71 24.63
N TRP A 324 3.46 -11.42 24.96
CA TRP A 324 2.17 -10.78 25.22
C TRP A 324 1.23 -10.90 24.01
N ALA A 325 1.72 -10.66 22.79
CA ALA A 325 0.90 -10.79 21.59
C ALA A 325 0.45 -12.24 21.34
N ILE A 326 1.31 -13.23 21.59
CA ILE A 326 0.96 -14.66 21.48
C ILE A 326 -0.12 -15.01 22.49
N ASP A 327 0.06 -14.65 23.76
CA ASP A 327 -0.91 -14.94 24.82
C ASP A 327 -2.27 -14.31 24.51
N ALA A 328 -2.29 -13.07 24.00
CA ALA A 328 -3.51 -12.35 23.64
C ALA A 328 -4.31 -13.05 22.52
N VAL A 329 -3.64 -13.63 21.52
CA VAL A 329 -4.30 -14.32 20.40
C VAL A 329 -4.72 -15.74 20.78
N THR A 330 -3.88 -16.43 21.54
CA THR A 330 -4.12 -17.83 21.93
C THR A 330 -5.26 -17.95 22.94
N SER A 331 -5.32 -17.04 23.92
CA SER A 331 -6.40 -16.98 24.93
C SER A 331 -7.77 -16.67 24.35
N LYS A 332 -7.82 -15.91 23.24
CA LYS A 332 -9.07 -15.56 22.56
C LYS A 332 -9.54 -16.62 21.54
N HIS A 333 -8.84 -17.76 21.42
CA HIS A 333 -9.11 -18.81 20.42
C HIS A 333 -9.24 -18.27 18.99
N GLN A 334 -8.43 -17.26 18.65
CA GLN A 334 -8.57 -16.53 17.39
C GLN A 334 -7.91 -17.20 16.18
N LEU A 335 -7.09 -18.24 16.40
CA LEU A 335 -6.45 -19.00 15.32
C LEU A 335 -7.30 -20.21 14.95
N VAL A 336 -7.58 -20.35 13.66
CA VAL A 336 -8.40 -21.43 13.14
C VAL A 336 -7.54 -22.66 12.85
N SER A 337 -6.37 -22.49 12.22
CA SER A 337 -5.50 -23.60 11.84
C SER A 337 -4.53 -24.04 12.95
N ASP A 338 -4.36 -25.36 13.09
CA ASP A 338 -3.37 -25.95 13.99
C ASP A 338 -1.93 -25.64 13.53
N GLN A 339 -1.74 -25.41 12.23
CA GLN A 339 -0.45 -25.00 11.68
C GLN A 339 -0.03 -23.63 12.25
N ALA A 340 -0.94 -22.65 12.28
CA ALA A 340 -0.65 -21.33 12.85
C ALA A 340 -0.37 -21.40 14.36
N LYS A 341 -1.12 -22.21 15.10
CA LYS A 341 -0.87 -22.45 16.54
C LYS A 341 0.52 -23.03 16.76
N HIS A 342 0.89 -24.06 16.00
CA HIS A 342 2.22 -24.67 16.10
C HIS A 342 3.35 -23.70 15.75
N ARG A 343 3.14 -22.80 14.79
CA ARG A 343 4.11 -21.72 14.50
C ARG A 343 4.28 -20.75 15.66
N LEU A 344 3.19 -20.38 16.35
CA LEU A 344 3.29 -19.52 17.54
C LEU A 344 3.95 -20.23 18.72
N GLU A 345 3.73 -21.54 18.91
CA GLU A 345 4.48 -22.33 19.91
C GLU A 345 5.98 -22.27 19.66
N GLN A 346 6.40 -22.43 18.39
CA GLN A 346 7.81 -22.33 18.00
C GLN A 346 8.35 -20.91 18.22
N VAL A 347 7.56 -19.87 17.97
CA VAL A 347 7.93 -18.47 18.28
C VAL A 347 8.09 -18.28 19.79
N ALA A 348 7.14 -18.79 20.59
CA ALA A 348 7.19 -18.68 22.05
C ALA A 348 8.44 -19.38 22.61
N TYR A 349 8.81 -20.54 22.06
CA TYR A 349 10.04 -21.23 22.39
C TYR A 349 11.28 -20.39 22.07
N LEU A 350 11.37 -19.83 20.85
CA LEU A 350 12.48 -18.96 20.43
C LEU A 350 12.59 -17.68 21.28
N ALA A 351 11.46 -17.11 21.71
CA ALA A 351 11.43 -15.94 22.58
C ALA A 351 11.65 -16.31 24.06
N GLY A 352 11.51 -17.59 24.43
CA GLY A 352 11.65 -18.14 25.78
C GLY A 352 13.09 -18.48 26.16
N SER A 353 13.85 -19.04 25.22
CA SER A 353 15.31 -19.21 25.28
C SER A 353 16.03 -17.87 25.17
#